data_AF-A0A2R6JL23-F1
#
_entry.id   AF-A0A2R6JL23-F1
#
_cell.length_a   1.000
_cell.length_b   1.000
_cell.length_c   1.000
_cell.angle_alpha   90.00
_cell.angle_beta   90.00
_cell.angle_gamma   90.00
#
_symmetry.space_group_name_H-M   'P 1'
#
loop_
_entity.id
_entity.type
_entity.pdbx_description
1 polymer ?
#
loop_
_entity_poly.entity_id
_entity_poly.type
_entity_poly.pdbx_seq_one_letter_code
_entity_poly.pdbx_strand_id
1 'polypeptide(L)' 'MNPPQADPGPASKSRLFCPDCGREGSFPEEWVVRTDGDRARTECPACGAVVDDRPRDRSAVEPGNGE' A
#
# COMPACT_ATOMS: atom_id res chain seq x y z
N MET A 1 -21.82 23.25 -8.34
CA MET A 1 -21.76 21.85 -7.87
C MET A 1 -20.30 21.51 -7.64
N ASN A 2 -19.87 21.37 -6.40
CA ASN A 2 -18.53 20.84 -6.07
C ASN A 2 -18.67 19.30 -6.07
N PRO A 3 -17.83 18.52 -6.78
CA PRO A 3 -17.92 17.08 -6.72
C PRO A 3 -17.67 16.61 -5.28
N PRO A 4 -18.28 15.49 -4.83
CA PRO A 4 -17.88 14.89 -3.58
C PRO A 4 -16.41 14.53 -3.72
N GLN A 5 -15.53 15.31 -3.09
CA GLN A 5 -14.18 14.87 -2.85
C GLN A 5 -14.34 13.55 -2.11
N ALA A 6 -13.98 12.44 -2.75
CA ALA A 6 -13.88 11.17 -2.08
C ALA A 6 -12.81 11.40 -1.01
N ASP A 7 -13.24 11.72 0.22
CA ASP A 7 -12.42 11.55 1.40
C ASP A 7 -11.83 10.15 1.25
N PRO A 8 -10.50 10.01 1.09
CA PRO A 8 -9.89 8.70 1.21
C PRO A 8 -10.10 8.33 2.67
N GLY A 9 -11.25 7.70 2.95
CA GLY A 9 -11.60 7.20 4.26
C GLY A 9 -10.41 6.44 4.83
N PRO A 10 -10.19 6.52 6.16
CA PRO A 10 -8.95 6.10 6.79
C PRO A 10 -8.55 4.74 6.22
N ALA A 11 -7.41 4.73 5.49
CA ALA A 11 -6.95 3.61 4.70
C ALA A 11 -7.22 2.32 5.48
N SER A 12 -8.16 1.52 4.95
CA SER A 12 -8.70 0.34 5.62
C SER A 12 -7.55 -0.45 6.21
N LYS A 13 -7.52 -0.63 7.53
CA LYS A 13 -6.49 -1.41 8.23
C LYS A 13 -6.54 -2.85 7.70
N SER A 14 -5.81 -3.14 6.64
CA SER A 14 -5.72 -4.47 6.05
C SER A 14 -4.74 -5.30 6.87
N ARG A 15 -5.02 -6.58 7.07
CA ARG A 15 -4.02 -7.53 7.58
C ARG A 15 -3.27 -8.13 6.40
N LEU A 16 -1.95 -8.22 6.53
CA LEU A 16 -1.11 -8.93 5.58
C LEU A 16 -0.67 -10.27 6.19
N PHE A 17 -0.33 -11.21 5.31
CA PHE A 17 0.19 -12.53 5.63
C PHE A 17 1.51 -12.72 4.88
N CYS A 18 2.57 -13.10 5.61
CA CYS A 18 3.86 -13.44 5.00
C CYS A 18 3.85 -14.89 4.52
N PRO A 19 3.99 -15.16 3.21
CA PRO A 19 4.00 -16.52 2.68
C PRO A 19 5.26 -17.32 3.04
N ASP A 20 6.32 -16.66 3.50
CA ASP A 20 7.62 -17.28 3.75
C ASP A 20 7.72 -17.84 5.19
N CYS A 21 7.32 -17.05 6.19
CA CYS A 21 7.34 -17.46 7.60
C CYS A 21 5.96 -17.70 8.21
N GLY A 22 4.87 -17.40 7.50
CA GLY A 22 3.50 -17.57 7.98
C GLY A 22 3.02 -16.50 8.96
N ARG A 23 3.73 -15.38 9.10
CA ARG A 23 3.34 -14.27 10.00
C ARG A 23 2.11 -13.54 9.47
N GLU A 24 1.18 -13.24 10.37
CA GLU A 24 0.06 -12.32 10.14
C GLU A 24 0.25 -11.05 10.97
N GLY A 25 -0.15 -9.90 10.42
CA GLY A 25 -0.06 -8.62 11.14
C GLY A 25 -0.88 -7.51 10.46
N SER A 26 -1.23 -6.49 11.22
CA SER A 26 -1.99 -5.32 10.75
C SER A 26 -1.08 -4.35 10.00
N PHE A 27 -1.43 -4.02 8.77
CA PHE A 27 -0.73 -3.06 7.93
C PHE A 27 -1.29 -1.64 8.12
N PRO A 28 -0.45 -0.59 8.11
CA PRO A 28 1.01 -0.60 7.99
C PRO A 28 1.78 -0.69 9.31
N GLU A 29 1.10 -0.71 10.46
CA GLU A 29 1.71 -0.56 11.79
C GLU A 29 2.69 -1.68 12.16
N GLU A 30 2.39 -2.92 11.75
CA GLU A 30 3.18 -4.11 12.09
C GLU A 30 4.13 -4.55 10.97
N TRP A 31 4.25 -3.74 9.90
CA TRP A 31 5.02 -4.10 8.70
C TRP A 31 6.04 -3.03 8.35
N VAL A 32 7.16 -3.43 7.75
CA VAL A 32 8.22 -2.51 7.36
C VAL A 32 7.95 -2.03 5.94
N VAL A 33 7.47 -0.80 5.79
CA VAL A 33 7.24 -0.21 4.47
C VAL A 33 8.47 0.57 4.03
N ARG A 34 9.15 0.09 3.00
CA ARG A 34 10.20 0.81 2.28
C ARG A 34 9.58 1.51 1.08
N THR A 35 10.00 2.74 0.85
CA THR A 35 9.58 3.48 -0.34
C THR A 35 10.83 3.84 -1.11
N ASP A 36 10.97 3.25 -2.29
CA ASP A 36 12.11 3.44 -3.19
C ASP A 36 11.62 4.18 -4.43
N GLY A 37 11.74 5.51 -4.40
CA GLY A 37 11.24 6.39 -5.45
C GLY A 37 9.74 6.26 -5.68
N ASP A 38 9.37 5.69 -6.82
CA ASP A 38 7.98 5.45 -7.23
C ASP A 38 7.45 4.07 -6.81
N ARG A 39 8.19 3.31 -6.00
CA ARG A 39 7.75 1.98 -5.53
C ARG A 39 7.61 1.94 -4.03
N ALA A 40 6.56 1.29 -3.56
CA ALA A 40 6.36 0.97 -2.16
C ALA A 40 6.48 -0.55 -1.98
N ARG A 41 7.43 -0.94 -1.14
CA ARG A 41 7.71 -2.34 -0.82
C ARG A 41 7.41 -2.58 0.65
N THR A 42 6.62 -3.59 0.92
CA THR A 42 6.31 -4.03 2.28
C THR A 42 7.10 -5.28 2.61
N GLU A 43 7.90 -5.20 3.65
CA GLU A 43 8.80 -6.25 4.12
C GLU A 43 8.31 -6.82 5.45
N CYS A 44 8.47 -8.13 5.62
CA CYS A 44 8.17 -8.82 6.86
C CYS A 44 9.24 -8.51 7.91
N PRO A 45 8.88 -7.98 9.08
CA PRO A 45 9.87 -7.71 10.14
C PRO A 45 10.46 -8.99 10.78
N ALA A 46 9.84 -10.16 10.56
CA ALA A 46 10.29 -11.41 11.15
C ALA A 46 11.37 -12.12 10.34
N CYS A 47 11.22 -12.19 9.01
CA CYS A 47 12.17 -12.87 8.12
C CYS A 47 12.81 -11.97 7.06
N GLY A 48 12.32 -10.75 6.88
CA GLY A 48 12.77 -9.83 5.82
C GLY A 48 12.19 -10.11 4.43
N ALA A 49 11.30 -11.11 4.29
CA ALA A 49 10.68 -11.41 3.00
C ALA A 49 9.73 -10.29 2.57
N VAL A 50 9.63 -10.07 1.25
CA VAL A 50 8.80 -9.03 0.65
C VAL A 50 7.41 -9.58 0.46
N VAL A 51 6.44 -8.96 1.12
CA VAL A 51 5.05 -9.44 1.15
C VAL A 51 4.17 -8.69 0.15
N ASP A 52 4.51 -7.44 -0.14
CA ASP A 52 3.86 -6.63 -1.16
C ASP A 52 4.90 -5.77 -1.85
N ASP A 53 4.91 -5.78 -3.18
CA ASP A 53 5.68 -4.86 -4.02
C ASP A 53 4.67 -4.22 -4.96
N ARG A 54 4.36 -2.95 -4.70
CA ARG A 54 3.45 -2.20 -5.56
C ARG A 54 4.11 -0.92 -6.03
N PRO A 55 3.90 -0.53 -7.30
CA PRO A 55 4.16 0.84 -7.68
C PRO A 55 3.36 1.74 -6.75
N ARG A 56 3.98 2.80 -6.26
CA ARG A 56 3.28 3.83 -5.52
C ARG A 56 2.23 4.35 -6.48
N ASP A 57 0.97 4.13 -6.13
CA ASP A 57 -0.14 4.40 -7.03
C ASP A 57 -0.01 5.80 -7.62
N ARG A 58 0.36 5.86 -8.89
CA ARG A 58 0.26 7.07 -9.71
C ARG A 58 -1.20 7.25 -10.17
N SER A 59 -2.09 6.29 -9.91
CA SER A 59 -3.49 6.34 -10.32
C SER A 59 -4.33 7.37 -9.56
N ALA A 60 -3.82 7.96 -8.47
CA ALA A 60 -4.40 9.20 -7.92
C ALA A 60 -4.13 10.44 -8.79
N VAL A 61 -3.23 10.37 -9.78
CA VAL A 61 -3.24 11.29 -10.92
C VAL A 61 -3.91 10.59 -12.09
N GLU A 62 -5.24 10.68 -12.18
CA GLU A 62 -5.96 10.44 -13.42
C GLU A 62 -5.44 11.43 -14.50
N PRO A 63 -4.79 11.02 -15.60
CA PRO A 63 -4.56 11.88 -16.74
C PRO A 63 -5.36 11.28 -17.89
N GLY A 64 -6.68 11.42 -17.85
CA GLY A 64 -7.51 10.57 -18.71
C GLY A 64 -8.91 11.09 -18.99
N ASN A 65 -9.08 12.36 -19.35
CA ASN A 65 -10.17 12.79 -20.26
C ASN A 65 -9.70 14.02 -21.07
N GLY A 66 -9.02 13.78 -22.20
CA GLY A 66 -9.28 14.55 -23.43
C GLY A 66 -10.50 13.90 -24.10
N GLU A 67 -11.37 14.58 -24.82
CA GLU A 67 -11.25 15.75 -25.70
C GLU A 67 -12.65 16.31 -26.00
#